data_AF-V9MLK6-F1
#
_entry.id   AF-V9MLK6-F1
#
_cell.length_a   1.000
_cell.length_b   1.000
_cell.length_c   1.000
_cell.angle_alpha   90.00
_cell.angle_beta   90.00
_cell.angle_gamma   90.00
#
_symmetry.space_group_name_H-M   'P 1'
#
loop_
_entity.id
_entity.type
_entity.pdbx_description
1 polymer ?
#
loop_
_entity_poly.entity_id
_entity_poly.type
_entity_poly.pdbx_seq_one_letter_code
_entity_poly.pdbx_strand_id
1 'polypeptide(L)'
;MMMLKLISPIKNLPTPSNISYMWNFGSLLGLCLMMQILTGLFLAMNFSSDITTAFSMISHIQRDVNNGWLIRSIHANGASLFFVLLYIHVGRGIYYSSFYFTKVWFSGLIIIFILMATAFLGYILPWGQMSFWGATVITNLISAIPYVGNLMTYWIWGGFSVDNNTLIRFFSLHFILPFILLMMTLIHIMLIHEKGSSNPLGLSMNIDKIPFHPYFTIKDIMGFMTVMMMFFFIVIISPYSLMDAENFNIAN
;
A
#
# COMPACT_ATOMS: atom_id res chain seq x y z
N MET A 1 23.34 -2.99 23.48
CA MET A 1 24.56 -2.76 22.65
C MET A 1 24.37 -3.20 21.19
N MET A 2 23.82 -4.38 20.90
CA MET A 2 23.52 -4.84 19.53
C MET A 2 22.38 -4.05 18.84
N MET A 3 21.32 -3.71 19.58
CA MET A 3 20.21 -2.87 19.08
C MET A 3 20.66 -1.44 18.72
N LEU A 4 21.65 -0.90 19.44
CA LEU A 4 22.24 0.41 19.14
C LEU A 4 23.07 0.40 17.84
N LYS A 5 23.74 -0.72 17.51
CA LYS A 5 24.46 -0.89 16.23
C LYS A 5 23.53 -1.09 15.02
N LEU A 6 22.32 -1.61 15.24
CA LEU A 6 21.30 -1.76 14.18
C LEU A 6 20.62 -0.42 13.84
N ILE A 7 20.48 0.49 14.82
CA ILE A 7 19.83 1.80 14.65
C ILE A 7 20.84 2.91 14.29
N SER A 8 22.13 2.74 14.60
CA SER A 8 23.18 3.73 14.31
C SER A 8 23.27 4.19 12.85
N PRO A 9 22.99 3.36 11.82
CA PRO A 9 23.04 3.80 10.42
C PRO A 9 21.96 4.84 10.11
N ILE A 10 20.79 4.77 10.74
CA ILE A 10 19.70 5.74 10.53
C ILE A 10 20.02 7.04 11.27
N LYS A 11 20.50 6.94 12.52
CA LYS A 11 20.77 8.13 13.35
C LYS A 11 21.78 9.07 12.70
N ASN A 12 22.86 8.50 12.14
CA ASN A 12 23.98 9.25 11.57
C ASN A 12 23.93 9.31 10.04
N LEU A 13 22.80 8.99 9.40
CA LEU A 13 22.67 9.01 7.94
C LEU A 13 22.88 10.45 7.42
N PRO A 14 23.93 10.72 6.62
CA PRO A 14 24.19 12.06 6.13
C PRO A 14 23.18 12.40 5.02
N THR A 15 22.34 13.40 5.29
CA THR A 15 21.19 13.77 4.45
C THR A 15 21.32 15.23 4.01
N PRO A 16 21.00 15.60 2.75
CA PRO A 16 21.09 16.98 2.30
C PRO A 16 20.24 17.90 3.19
N SER A 17 20.83 18.99 3.67
CA SER A 17 20.22 19.91 4.63
C SER A 17 18.89 20.53 4.14
N ASN A 18 18.75 20.68 2.83
CA ASN A 18 17.71 21.47 2.16
C ASN A 18 16.53 20.64 1.62
N ILE A 19 16.38 19.35 1.99
CA ILE A 19 15.23 18.57 1.53
C ILE A 19 13.91 19.12 2.09
N SER A 20 12.96 19.41 1.21
CA SER A 20 11.64 19.96 1.57
C SER A 20 10.71 18.88 2.16
N TYR A 21 9.51 19.25 2.63
CA TYR A 21 8.52 18.28 3.12
C TYR A 21 8.09 17.24 2.07
N MET A 22 8.36 17.48 0.78
CA MET A 22 8.14 16.49 -0.28
C MET A 22 8.99 15.22 -0.12
N TRP A 23 10.06 15.24 0.71
CA TRP A 23 10.83 14.05 1.02
C TRP A 23 10.18 13.15 2.10
N ASN A 24 9.22 13.67 2.86
CA ASN A 24 8.54 12.93 3.92
C ASN A 24 7.59 11.84 3.39
N PHE A 25 7.16 11.92 2.12
CA PHE A 25 6.23 10.94 1.56
C PHE A 25 6.80 9.52 1.53
N GLY A 26 8.13 9.34 1.51
CA GLY A 26 8.74 8.02 1.63
C GLY A 26 8.47 7.35 2.98
N SER A 27 8.66 8.09 4.08
CA SER A 27 8.41 7.56 5.42
C SER A 27 6.91 7.43 5.73
N LEU A 28 6.07 8.32 5.19
CA LEU A 28 4.61 8.20 5.26
C LEU A 28 4.08 6.94 4.55
N LEU A 29 4.67 6.55 3.41
CA LEU A 29 4.33 5.29 2.75
C LEU A 29 4.72 4.07 3.59
N GLY A 30 5.87 4.12 4.28
CA GLY A 30 6.26 3.11 5.26
C GLY A 30 5.27 2.99 6.42
N LEU A 31 4.78 4.12 6.94
CA LEU A 31 3.73 4.16 7.96
C LEU A 31 2.43 3.51 7.45
N CYS A 32 2.00 3.83 6.22
CA CYS A 32 0.82 3.22 5.61
C CYS A 32 0.99 1.71 5.44
N LEU A 33 2.15 1.24 4.99
CA LEU A 33 2.41 -0.19 4.85
C LEU A 33 2.25 -0.94 6.18
N MET A 34 2.83 -0.40 7.26
CA MET A 34 2.68 -1.01 8.59
C MET A 34 1.23 -0.97 9.07
N MET A 35 0.51 0.12 8.84
CA MET A 35 -0.91 0.23 9.17
C MET A 35 -1.75 -0.81 8.42
N GLN A 36 -1.51 -1.00 7.12
CA GLN A 36 -2.25 -1.97 6.30
C GLN A 36 -1.95 -3.41 6.71
N ILE A 37 -0.69 -3.74 7.01
CA ILE A 37 -0.32 -5.09 7.51
C ILE A 37 -1.02 -5.36 8.84
N LEU A 38 -0.94 -4.43 9.80
CA LEU A 38 -1.54 -4.63 11.13
C LEU A 38 -3.06 -4.75 11.05
N THR A 39 -3.74 -3.80 10.41
CA THR A 39 -5.20 -3.85 10.28
C THR A 39 -5.66 -5.06 9.45
N GLY A 40 -4.95 -5.39 8.37
CA GLY A 40 -5.24 -6.56 7.54
C GLY A 40 -5.12 -7.87 8.30
N LEU A 41 -4.12 -8.01 9.17
CA LEU A 41 -3.98 -9.18 10.06
C LEU A 41 -5.18 -9.34 11.00
N PHE A 42 -5.62 -8.26 11.66
CA PHE A 42 -6.79 -8.30 12.55
C PHE A 42 -8.10 -8.62 11.80
N LEU A 43 -8.24 -8.10 10.58
CA LEU A 43 -9.39 -8.43 9.72
C LEU A 43 -9.36 -9.91 9.30
N ALA A 44 -8.18 -10.41 8.89
CA ALA A 44 -8.00 -11.79 8.46
C ALA A 44 -8.33 -12.81 9.57
N MET A 45 -8.12 -12.49 10.84
CA MET A 45 -8.50 -13.34 11.97
C MET A 45 -10.02 -13.58 12.09
N ASN A 46 -10.84 -12.72 11.48
CA ASN A 46 -12.30 -12.74 11.57
C ASN A 46 -12.97 -12.93 10.19
N PHE A 47 -12.19 -13.17 9.14
CA PHE A 47 -12.67 -13.26 7.76
C PHE A 47 -12.71 -14.71 7.26
N SER A 48 -13.66 -15.02 6.38
CA SER A 48 -13.78 -16.31 5.68
C SER A 48 -13.70 -16.07 4.17
N SER A 49 -12.84 -16.81 3.47
CA SER A 49 -12.66 -16.71 2.01
C SER A 49 -13.55 -17.68 1.23
N ASP A 50 -14.80 -17.83 1.67
CA ASP A 50 -15.82 -18.60 0.96
C ASP A 50 -16.95 -17.69 0.47
N ILE A 51 -17.34 -17.80 -0.80
CA ILE A 51 -18.32 -16.88 -1.43
C ILE A 51 -19.68 -16.85 -0.72
N THR A 52 -20.07 -17.92 -0.02
CA THR A 52 -21.34 -18.00 0.72
C THR A 52 -21.28 -17.21 2.03
N THR A 53 -20.08 -16.97 2.56
CA THR A 53 -19.87 -16.32 3.87
C THR A 53 -19.11 -15.01 3.82
N ALA A 54 -18.27 -14.75 2.81
CA ALA A 54 -17.35 -13.61 2.74
C ALA A 54 -18.03 -12.27 2.99
N PHE A 55 -19.14 -12.00 2.29
CA PHE A 55 -19.92 -10.78 2.46
C PHE A 55 -20.50 -10.64 3.88
N SER A 56 -21.08 -11.72 4.42
CA SER A 56 -21.62 -11.72 5.79
C SER A 56 -20.54 -11.55 6.86
N MET A 57 -19.33 -12.09 6.65
CA MET A 57 -18.20 -11.93 7.59
C MET A 57 -17.75 -10.48 7.68
N ILE A 58 -17.83 -9.73 6.59
CA ILE A 58 -17.59 -8.29 6.62
C ILE A 58 -18.62 -7.55 7.49
N SER A 59 -19.89 -7.94 7.43
CA SER A 59 -20.93 -7.39 8.33
C SER A 59 -20.67 -7.78 9.79
N HIS A 60 -20.32 -9.04 10.05
CA HIS A 60 -19.95 -9.53 11.39
C HIS A 60 -18.76 -8.74 11.97
N ILE A 61 -17.69 -8.52 11.19
CA ILE A 61 -16.55 -7.70 11.60
C ILE A 61 -16.99 -6.30 12.01
N GLN A 62 -17.90 -5.67 11.27
CA GLN A 62 -18.33 -4.31 11.61
C GLN A 62 -19.24 -4.24 12.83
N ARG A 63 -20.13 -5.22 13.00
CA ARG A 63 -21.23 -5.12 13.97
C ARG A 63 -20.92 -5.82 15.30
N ASP A 64 -20.20 -6.93 15.24
CA ASP A 64 -20.10 -7.86 16.36
C ASP A 64 -18.68 -7.95 16.93
N VAL A 65 -17.65 -7.66 16.12
CA VAL A 65 -16.25 -7.63 16.60
C VAL A 65 -15.96 -6.28 17.27
N ASN A 66 -15.40 -6.32 18.48
CA ASN A 66 -14.99 -5.14 19.23
C ASN A 66 -14.07 -4.23 18.40
N ASN A 67 -14.49 -2.98 18.17
CA ASN A 67 -13.81 -2.01 17.30
C ASN A 67 -13.57 -2.48 15.85
N GLY A 68 -14.24 -3.55 15.40
CA GLY A 68 -14.02 -4.09 14.06
C GLY A 68 -14.48 -3.14 12.95
N TRP A 69 -15.52 -2.33 13.19
CA TRP A 69 -15.91 -1.24 12.28
C TRP A 69 -14.77 -0.24 12.05
N LEU A 70 -14.04 0.11 13.11
CA LEU A 70 -12.94 1.08 13.05
C LEU A 70 -11.74 0.47 12.33
N ILE A 71 -11.37 -0.77 12.66
CA ILE A 71 -10.28 -1.49 11.98
C ILE A 71 -10.58 -1.64 10.48
N ARG A 72 -11.81 -2.03 10.11
CA ARG A 72 -12.24 -2.11 8.71
C ARG A 72 -12.14 -0.74 8.02
N SER A 73 -12.62 0.31 8.68
CA SER A 73 -12.63 1.66 8.11
C SER A 73 -11.21 2.22 7.92
N ILE A 74 -10.30 1.96 8.86
CA ILE A 74 -8.88 2.29 8.73
C ILE A 74 -8.27 1.51 7.57
N HIS A 75 -8.49 0.19 7.47
CA HIS A 75 -7.89 -0.61 6.40
C HIS A 75 -8.34 -0.18 5.01
N ALA A 76 -9.64 0.09 4.86
CA ALA A 76 -10.21 0.45 3.57
C ALA A 76 -9.83 1.88 3.14
N ASN A 77 -9.97 2.89 4.01
CA ASN A 77 -9.52 4.25 3.69
C ASN A 77 -7.98 4.35 3.65
N GLY A 78 -7.27 3.50 4.39
CA GLY A 78 -5.82 3.41 4.41
C GLY A 78 -5.26 3.01 3.05
N ALA A 79 -5.99 2.20 2.27
CA ALA A 79 -5.64 1.91 0.89
C ALA A 79 -5.67 3.18 0.02
N SER A 80 -6.71 4.01 0.13
CA SER A 80 -6.81 5.29 -0.58
C SER A 80 -5.70 6.25 -0.16
N LEU A 81 -5.42 6.37 1.14
CA LEU A 81 -4.31 7.18 1.65
C LEU A 81 -2.97 6.72 1.06
N PHE A 82 -2.74 5.41 0.99
CA PHE A 82 -1.53 4.82 0.40
C PHE A 82 -1.33 5.32 -1.04
N PHE A 83 -2.36 5.26 -1.89
CA PHE A 83 -2.26 5.73 -3.28
C PHE A 83 -2.10 7.24 -3.39
N VAL A 84 -2.78 8.04 -2.57
CA VAL A 84 -2.59 9.50 -2.56
C VAL A 84 -1.12 9.84 -2.25
N LEU A 85 -0.56 9.25 -1.19
CA LEU A 85 0.84 9.46 -0.81
C LEU A 85 1.80 8.93 -1.87
N LEU A 86 1.47 7.81 -2.52
CA LEU A 86 2.27 7.20 -3.58
C LEU A 86 2.35 8.12 -4.79
N TYR A 87 1.22 8.66 -5.24
CA TYR A 87 1.20 9.56 -6.38
C TYR A 87 1.98 10.84 -6.11
N ILE A 88 1.89 11.40 -4.89
CA ILE A 88 2.70 12.56 -4.52
C ILE A 88 4.19 12.18 -4.48
N HIS A 89 4.53 11.00 -3.94
CA HIS A 89 5.92 10.52 -3.90
C HIS A 89 6.52 10.35 -5.31
N VAL A 90 5.77 9.76 -6.24
CA VAL A 90 6.15 9.61 -7.64
C VAL A 90 6.25 10.98 -8.32
N GLY A 91 5.25 11.85 -8.11
CA GLY A 91 5.23 13.20 -8.66
C GLY A 91 6.44 14.03 -8.22
N ARG A 92 6.82 13.96 -6.94
CA ARG A 92 8.07 14.52 -6.42
C ARG A 92 9.28 13.96 -7.18
N GLY A 93 9.33 12.65 -7.38
CA GLY A 93 10.43 11.98 -8.07
C GLY A 93 10.59 12.43 -9.52
N ILE A 94 9.49 12.70 -10.21
CA ILE A 94 9.47 13.29 -11.56
C ILE A 94 9.93 14.75 -11.51
N TYR A 95 9.30 15.57 -10.64
CA TYR A 95 9.55 17.01 -10.57
C TYR A 95 11.02 17.35 -10.26
N TYR A 96 11.65 16.61 -9.33
CA TYR A 96 13.05 16.82 -8.94
C TYR A 96 14.02 15.85 -9.63
N SER A 97 13.61 15.23 -10.75
CA SER A 97 14.45 14.35 -11.56
C SER A 97 15.13 13.20 -10.79
N SER A 98 14.50 12.73 -9.70
CA SER A 98 15.04 11.62 -8.89
C SER A 98 14.99 10.28 -9.62
N PHE A 99 14.26 10.20 -10.74
CA PHE A 99 14.27 9.04 -11.65
C PHE A 99 15.65 8.76 -12.27
N TYR A 100 16.58 9.72 -12.28
CA TYR A 100 17.98 9.46 -12.66
C TYR A 100 18.69 8.47 -11.73
N PHE A 101 18.18 8.25 -10.51
CA PHE A 101 18.62 7.14 -9.66
C PHE A 101 17.99 5.84 -10.14
N THR A 102 18.42 5.35 -11.29
CA THR A 102 17.76 4.28 -12.05
C THR A 102 17.43 3.04 -11.21
N LYS A 103 18.36 2.53 -10.40
CA LYS A 103 18.10 1.37 -9.52
C LYS A 103 16.99 1.64 -8.49
N VAL A 104 17.00 2.82 -7.87
CA VAL A 104 15.97 3.26 -6.93
C VAL A 104 14.63 3.44 -7.65
N TRP A 105 14.65 4.07 -8.82
CA TRP A 105 13.44 4.30 -9.61
C TRP A 105 12.78 2.99 -10.06
N PHE A 106 13.56 2.05 -10.61
CA PHE A 106 13.03 0.75 -11.04
C PHE A 106 12.50 -0.09 -9.87
N SER A 107 13.16 -0.08 -8.71
CA SER A 107 12.60 -0.73 -7.52
C SER A 107 11.29 -0.07 -7.06
N GLY A 108 11.18 1.26 -7.18
CA GLY A 108 9.93 1.98 -6.95
C GLY A 108 8.80 1.59 -7.91
N LEU A 109 9.10 1.39 -9.20
CA LEU A 109 8.12 0.89 -10.18
C LEU A 109 7.62 -0.51 -9.81
N ILE A 110 8.51 -1.42 -9.40
CA ILE A 110 8.11 -2.76 -8.94
C ILE A 110 7.20 -2.66 -7.71
N ILE A 111 7.53 -1.81 -6.74
CA ILE A 111 6.69 -1.54 -5.55
C ILE A 111 5.30 -1.06 -5.97
N ILE A 112 5.20 -0.15 -6.94
CA ILE A 112 3.91 0.35 -7.44
C ILE A 112 3.07 -0.79 -8.00
N PHE A 113 3.63 -1.67 -8.83
CA PHE A 113 2.89 -2.81 -9.40
C PHE A 113 2.43 -3.79 -8.32
N ILE A 114 3.28 -4.11 -7.33
CA ILE A 114 2.91 -5.00 -6.22
C ILE A 114 1.80 -4.37 -5.38
N LEU A 115 1.89 -3.07 -5.08
CA LEU A 115 0.86 -2.36 -4.33
C LEU A 115 -0.48 -2.30 -5.07
N MET A 116 -0.47 -2.02 -6.39
CA MET A 116 -1.66 -2.07 -7.25
C MET A 116 -2.31 -3.44 -7.24
N ALA A 117 -1.52 -4.51 -7.43
CA ALA A 117 -2.04 -5.87 -7.36
C ALA A 117 -2.62 -6.19 -5.97
N THR A 118 -1.91 -5.81 -4.90
CA THR A 118 -2.34 -6.02 -3.51
C THR A 118 -3.69 -5.34 -3.25
N ALA A 119 -3.84 -4.07 -3.62
CA ALA A 119 -5.07 -3.32 -3.39
C ALA A 119 -6.25 -3.84 -4.22
N PHE A 120 -6.01 -4.19 -5.49
CA PHE A 120 -7.00 -4.82 -6.34
C PHE A 120 -7.53 -6.12 -5.72
N LEU A 121 -6.63 -7.02 -5.31
CA LEU A 121 -7.02 -8.29 -4.67
C LEU A 121 -7.79 -8.05 -3.37
N GLY A 122 -7.39 -7.07 -2.57
CA GLY A 122 -8.07 -6.69 -1.32
C GLY A 122 -9.49 -6.16 -1.55
N TYR A 123 -9.70 -5.40 -2.62
CA TYR A 123 -11.00 -4.86 -2.99
C TYR A 123 -12.01 -5.97 -3.37
N ILE A 124 -11.55 -7.15 -3.74
CA ILE A 124 -12.41 -8.28 -4.15
C ILE A 124 -12.92 -9.06 -2.94
N LEU A 125 -12.17 -9.09 -1.84
CA LEU A 125 -12.45 -9.91 -0.67
C LEU A 125 -13.84 -9.69 -0.04
N PRO A 126 -14.40 -8.47 0.02
CA PRO A 126 -15.74 -8.28 0.58
C PRO A 126 -16.87 -8.96 -0.20
N TRP A 127 -16.63 -9.38 -1.44
CA TRP A 127 -17.59 -10.08 -2.29
C TRP A 127 -18.92 -9.33 -2.51
N GLY A 128 -18.85 -8.00 -2.67
CA GLY A 128 -19.96 -7.18 -3.13
C GLY A 128 -20.03 -7.08 -4.67
N GLN A 129 -21.01 -6.34 -5.19
CA GLN A 129 -21.20 -6.15 -6.64
C GLN A 129 -19.94 -5.62 -7.33
N MET A 130 -19.38 -4.52 -6.84
CA MET A 130 -18.18 -3.92 -7.44
C MET A 130 -16.95 -4.81 -7.28
N SER A 131 -16.84 -5.57 -6.19
CA SER A 131 -15.81 -6.59 -6.00
C SER A 131 -15.87 -7.65 -7.11
N PHE A 132 -17.05 -8.23 -7.37
CA PHE A 132 -17.23 -9.31 -8.34
C PHE A 132 -17.07 -8.85 -9.79
N TRP A 133 -17.75 -7.76 -10.17
CA TRP A 133 -17.66 -7.23 -11.53
C TRP A 133 -16.28 -6.65 -11.82
N GLY A 134 -15.66 -5.99 -10.83
CA GLY A 134 -14.27 -5.54 -10.91
C GLY A 134 -13.31 -6.70 -11.14
N ALA A 135 -13.45 -7.79 -10.38
CA ALA A 135 -12.66 -9.01 -10.59
C ALA A 135 -12.84 -9.55 -12.01
N THR A 136 -14.09 -9.71 -12.46
CA THR A 136 -14.44 -10.27 -13.76
C THR A 136 -13.86 -9.45 -14.91
N VAL A 137 -14.11 -8.14 -14.94
CA VAL A 137 -13.68 -7.27 -16.05
C VAL A 137 -12.17 -7.13 -16.08
N ILE A 138 -11.52 -6.84 -14.96
CA ILE A 138 -10.07 -6.54 -14.92
C ILE A 138 -9.26 -7.78 -15.26
N THR A 139 -9.59 -8.94 -14.70
CA THR A 139 -8.84 -10.18 -15.01
C THR A 139 -9.12 -10.69 -16.42
N ASN A 140 -10.30 -10.41 -16.98
CA ASN A 140 -10.61 -10.79 -18.35
C ASN A 140 -9.86 -9.94 -19.39
N LEU A 141 -9.22 -8.82 -19.03
CA LEU A 141 -8.32 -8.09 -19.94
C LEU A 141 -7.16 -8.98 -20.43
N ILE A 142 -6.77 -10.00 -19.66
CA ILE A 142 -5.72 -10.96 -20.03
C ILE A 142 -6.14 -11.83 -21.22
N SER A 143 -7.44 -12.04 -21.43
CA SER A 143 -7.96 -12.81 -22.57
C SER A 143 -7.56 -12.21 -23.92
N ALA A 144 -7.28 -10.90 -23.96
CA ALA A 144 -6.85 -10.19 -25.16
C ALA A 144 -5.43 -10.56 -25.63
N ILE A 145 -4.64 -11.28 -24.82
CA ILE A 145 -3.31 -11.76 -25.22
C ILE A 145 -3.48 -12.88 -26.27
N PRO A 146 -2.94 -12.73 -27.49
CA PRO A 146 -3.08 -13.74 -28.54
C PRO A 146 -2.57 -15.11 -28.12
N TYR A 147 -3.26 -16.16 -28.55
CA TYR A 147 -2.96 -17.59 -28.35
C TYR A 147 -3.06 -18.11 -26.91
N VAL A 148 -2.62 -17.35 -25.89
CA VAL A 148 -2.50 -17.81 -24.50
C VAL A 148 -3.47 -17.13 -23.53
N GLY A 149 -4.13 -16.03 -23.93
CA GLY A 149 -4.93 -15.19 -23.04
C GLY A 149 -6.05 -15.94 -22.33
N ASN A 150 -6.91 -16.65 -23.07
CA ASN A 150 -8.01 -17.41 -22.48
C ASN A 150 -7.54 -18.47 -21.48
N LEU A 151 -6.45 -19.18 -21.80
CA LEU A 151 -5.85 -20.17 -20.91
C LEU A 151 -5.36 -19.52 -19.62
N MET A 152 -4.69 -18.37 -19.71
CA MET A 152 -4.22 -17.62 -18.54
C MET A 152 -5.38 -17.11 -17.68
N THR A 153 -6.45 -16.58 -18.28
CA THR A 153 -7.63 -16.11 -17.55
C THR A 153 -8.29 -17.25 -16.76
N TYR A 154 -8.54 -18.40 -17.39
CA TYR A 154 -9.10 -19.56 -16.69
C TYR A 154 -8.14 -20.11 -15.62
N TRP A 155 -6.84 -20.06 -15.87
CA TRP A 155 -5.83 -20.43 -14.87
C TRP A 155 -5.84 -19.49 -13.67
N ILE A 156 -6.07 -18.18 -13.84
CA ILE A 156 -6.18 -17.22 -12.74
C ILE A 156 -7.46 -17.47 -11.95
N TRP A 157 -8.58 -17.68 -12.63
CA TRP A 157 -9.87 -17.95 -11.98
C TRP A 157 -9.90 -19.30 -11.26
N GLY A 158 -9.17 -20.30 -11.79
CA GLY A 158 -9.30 -21.68 -11.33
C GLY A 158 -10.64 -22.29 -11.73
N GLY A 159 -11.18 -21.85 -12.88
CA GLY A 159 -12.51 -22.18 -13.38
C GLY A 159 -12.84 -21.38 -14.65
N PHE A 160 -14.10 -21.47 -15.10
CA PHE A 160 -14.57 -20.78 -16.31
C PHE A 160 -15.06 -19.35 -16.07
N SER A 161 -15.24 -18.97 -14.81
CA SER A 161 -15.65 -17.64 -14.35
C SER A 161 -15.01 -17.33 -13.00
N VAL A 162 -15.12 -16.07 -12.57
CA VAL A 162 -14.80 -15.68 -11.19
C VAL A 162 -15.77 -16.41 -10.25
N ASP A 163 -15.25 -17.17 -9.30
CA ASP A 163 -16.02 -18.00 -8.37
C ASP A 163 -15.20 -18.29 -7.08
N ASN A 164 -15.63 -19.22 -6.23
CA ASN A 164 -15.01 -19.55 -4.94
C ASN A 164 -13.51 -19.85 -5.04
N ASN A 165 -13.10 -20.62 -6.06
CA ASN A 165 -11.68 -20.91 -6.31
C ASN A 165 -10.85 -19.64 -6.53
N THR A 166 -11.45 -18.61 -7.16
CA THR A 166 -10.80 -17.30 -7.37
C THR A 166 -10.64 -16.58 -6.04
N LEU A 167 -11.70 -16.52 -5.22
CA LEU A 167 -11.71 -15.79 -3.95
C LEU A 167 -10.66 -16.33 -2.95
N ILE A 168 -10.57 -17.65 -2.80
CA ILE A 168 -9.60 -18.31 -1.91
C ILE A 168 -8.15 -17.93 -2.30
N ARG A 169 -7.87 -17.95 -3.60
CA ARG A 169 -6.53 -17.61 -4.13
C ARG A 169 -6.24 -16.13 -3.97
N PHE A 170 -7.24 -15.27 -4.19
CA PHE A 170 -7.08 -13.83 -4.07
C PHE A 170 -6.87 -13.42 -2.62
N PHE A 171 -7.54 -14.05 -1.67
CA PHE A 171 -7.24 -13.89 -0.24
C PHE A 171 -5.79 -14.29 0.07
N SER A 172 -5.36 -15.47 -0.39
CA SER A 172 -3.99 -15.96 -0.17
C SER A 172 -2.93 -15.00 -0.73
N LEU A 173 -3.15 -14.49 -1.95
CA LEU A 173 -2.26 -13.53 -2.59
C LEU A 173 -2.30 -12.16 -1.90
N HIS A 174 -3.48 -11.64 -1.56
CA HIS A 174 -3.64 -10.39 -0.83
C HIS A 174 -2.95 -10.43 0.54
N PHE A 175 -2.93 -11.60 1.19
CA PHE A 175 -2.26 -11.76 2.47
C PHE A 175 -0.73 -11.77 2.35
N ILE A 176 -0.16 -12.45 1.35
CA ILE A 176 1.30 -12.58 1.21
C ILE A 176 1.98 -11.35 0.57
N LEU A 177 1.31 -10.70 -0.38
CA LEU A 177 1.91 -9.58 -1.13
C LEU A 177 2.34 -8.38 -0.27
N PRO A 178 1.64 -7.97 0.81
CA PRO A 178 2.11 -6.94 1.74
C PRO A 178 3.48 -7.25 2.36
N PHE A 179 3.80 -8.52 2.61
CA PHE A 179 5.11 -8.90 3.15
C PHE A 179 6.21 -8.88 2.07
N ILE A 180 5.85 -9.25 0.83
CA ILE A 180 6.75 -9.06 -0.32
C ILE A 180 6.99 -7.55 -0.55
N LEU A 181 5.94 -6.74 -0.44
CA LEU A 181 6.02 -5.29 -0.53
C LEU A 181 6.95 -4.73 0.56
N LEU A 182 6.83 -5.20 1.80
CA LEU A 182 7.75 -4.86 2.90
C LEU A 182 9.20 -5.18 2.54
N MET A 183 9.49 -6.39 2.06
CA MET A 183 10.84 -6.75 1.61
C MET A 183 11.34 -5.81 0.49
N MET A 184 10.50 -5.53 -0.51
CA MET A 184 10.84 -4.62 -1.60
C MET A 184 11.08 -3.18 -1.12
N THR A 185 10.33 -2.70 -0.12
CA THR A 185 10.58 -1.38 0.47
C THR A 185 11.94 -1.31 1.18
N LEU A 186 12.36 -2.38 1.86
CA LEU A 186 13.68 -2.45 2.49
C LEU A 186 14.81 -2.42 1.44
N ILE A 187 14.64 -3.15 0.34
CA ILE A 187 15.57 -3.11 -0.82
C ILE A 187 15.61 -1.70 -1.41
N HIS A 188 14.46 -1.06 -1.60
CA HIS A 188 14.36 0.30 -2.14
C HIS A 188 15.08 1.32 -1.24
N ILE A 189 14.90 1.24 0.09
CA ILE A 189 15.60 2.08 1.07
C ILE A 189 17.12 1.82 1.03
N MET A 190 17.54 0.56 0.94
CA MET A 190 18.95 0.21 0.83
C MET A 190 19.60 0.84 -0.41
N LEU A 191 18.94 0.78 -1.57
CA LEU A 191 19.42 1.40 -2.80
C LEU A 191 19.50 2.94 -2.69
N ILE A 192 18.59 3.56 -1.93
CA ILE A 192 18.68 4.99 -1.62
C ILE A 192 19.90 5.26 -0.73
N HIS A 193 20.16 4.44 0.28
CA HIS A 193 21.31 4.62 1.17
C HIS A 193 22.65 4.46 0.45
N GLU A 194 22.74 3.61 -0.57
CA GLU A 194 23.95 3.48 -1.40
C GLU A 194 24.28 4.78 -2.17
N LYS A 195 23.27 5.50 -2.66
CA LYS A 195 23.46 6.74 -3.43
C LYS A 195 23.40 8.02 -2.60
N GLY A 196 22.63 8.01 -1.52
CA GLY A 196 22.18 9.19 -0.79
C GLY A 196 20.92 9.81 -1.43
N SER A 197 20.18 10.58 -0.62
CA SER A 197 18.99 11.29 -1.09
C SER A 197 19.32 12.38 -2.11
N SER A 198 18.43 12.58 -3.08
CA SER A 198 18.38 13.78 -3.92
C SER A 198 17.97 15.00 -3.09
N ASN A 199 18.04 16.20 -3.69
CA ASN A 199 17.60 17.43 -3.06
C ASN A 199 16.89 18.36 -4.06
N PRO A 200 16.16 19.38 -3.59
CA PRO A 200 15.35 20.24 -4.46
C PRO A 200 16.12 20.99 -5.56
N LEU A 201 17.42 21.23 -5.38
CA LEU A 201 18.25 21.93 -6.36
C LEU A 201 18.81 20.99 -7.45
N GLY A 202 18.68 19.66 -7.29
CA GLY A 202 19.20 18.68 -8.26
C GLY A 202 20.73 18.59 -8.33
N LEU A 203 21.45 19.33 -7.49
CA LEU A 203 22.92 19.37 -7.47
C LEU A 203 23.50 18.24 -6.60
N SER A 204 24.64 17.70 -7.00
CA SER A 204 25.38 16.68 -6.24
C SER A 204 26.10 17.29 -5.02
N MET A 205 25.34 17.72 -4.01
CA MET A 205 25.94 18.40 -2.84
C MET A 205 26.32 17.40 -1.75
N ASN A 206 27.54 16.87 -1.86
CA ASN A 206 28.23 16.20 -0.74
C ASN A 206 28.81 17.21 0.28
N ILE A 207 28.69 18.51 0.02
CA ILE A 207 29.31 19.59 0.82
C ILE A 207 28.42 20.00 2.00
N ASP A 208 27.10 19.87 1.88
CA ASP A 208 26.15 20.26 2.93
C ASP A 208 25.19 19.10 3.28
N LYS A 209 25.61 18.32 4.28
CA LYS A 209 24.82 17.23 4.83
C LYS A 209 24.77 17.34 6.35
N ILE A 210 23.59 17.12 6.90
CA ILE A 210 23.33 17.04 8.33
C ILE A 210 22.94 15.60 8.71
N PRO A 211 23.15 15.16 9.96
CA PRO A 211 22.69 13.85 10.39
C PRO A 211 21.16 13.76 10.30
N PHE A 212 20.63 12.59 9.95
CA PHE A 212 19.19 12.40 9.83
C PHE A 212 18.46 12.65 11.16
N HIS A 213 19.04 12.21 12.27
CA HIS A 213 18.55 12.55 13.60
C HIS A 213 19.35 13.71 14.20
N PRO A 214 18.69 14.72 14.82
CA PRO A 214 17.25 14.80 15.11
C PRO A 214 16.42 15.44 13.99
N TYR A 215 17.06 16.09 13.02
CA TYR A 215 16.41 17.02 12.09
C TYR A 215 15.27 16.39 11.28
N PHE A 216 15.56 15.35 10.52
CA PHE A 216 14.57 14.70 9.68
C PHE A 216 13.69 13.74 10.47
N THR A 217 14.14 13.19 11.60
CA THR A 217 13.25 12.43 12.50
C THR A 217 12.10 13.28 13.06
N ILE A 218 12.38 14.51 13.52
CA ILE A 218 11.32 15.41 14.04
C ILE A 218 10.41 15.86 12.90
N LYS A 219 10.99 16.18 11.74
CA LYS A 219 10.25 16.57 10.56
C LYS A 219 9.30 15.46 10.08
N ASP A 220 9.75 14.20 10.10
CA ASP A 220 8.93 13.04 9.75
C ASP A 220 7.81 12.82 10.76
N ILE A 221 8.08 12.92 12.06
CA ILE A 221 7.04 12.84 13.10
C ILE A 221 5.97 13.92 12.88
N MET A 222 6.36 15.15 12.54
CA MET A 222 5.41 16.22 12.21
C MET A 222 4.57 15.86 10.97
N GLY A 223 5.19 15.29 9.94
CA GLY A 223 4.49 14.77 8.76
C GLY A 223 3.49 13.67 9.12
N PHE A 224 3.86 12.75 10.01
CA PHE A 224 2.98 11.68 10.48
C PHE A 224 1.79 12.25 11.23
N MET A 225 2.00 13.16 12.18
CA MET A 225 0.91 13.74 12.98
C MET A 225 -0.10 14.49 12.09
N THR A 226 0.39 15.29 11.15
CA THR A 226 -0.47 16.09 10.25
C THR A 226 -1.30 15.21 9.31
N VAL A 227 -0.67 14.24 8.64
CA VAL A 227 -1.38 13.33 7.73
C VAL A 227 -2.35 12.42 8.48
N MET A 228 -1.94 11.88 9.64
CA MET A 228 -2.79 11.01 10.44
C MET A 228 -4.00 11.75 11.02
N MET A 229 -3.86 13.03 11.39
CA MET A 229 -4.99 13.84 11.83
C MET A 229 -6.04 13.99 10.73
N MET A 230 -5.63 14.32 9.50
CA MET A 230 -6.54 14.42 8.35
C MET A 230 -7.17 13.06 8.01
N PHE A 231 -6.37 11.99 8.06
CA PHE A 231 -6.84 10.63 7.79
C PHE A 231 -7.89 10.18 8.79
N PHE A 232 -7.65 10.36 10.10
CA PHE A 232 -8.63 9.98 11.12
C PHE A 232 -9.90 10.84 11.07
N PHE A 233 -9.81 12.10 10.64
CA PHE A 233 -11.00 12.91 10.38
C PHE A 233 -11.92 12.24 9.35
N ILE A 234 -11.37 11.75 8.24
CA ILE A 234 -12.13 11.01 7.20
C ILE A 234 -12.67 9.70 7.77
N VAL A 235 -11.82 8.90 8.44
CA VAL A 235 -12.21 7.58 8.97
C VAL A 235 -13.34 7.68 10.01
N ILE A 236 -13.34 8.70 10.85
CA ILE A 236 -14.33 8.84 11.94
C ILE A 236 -15.61 9.50 11.45
N ILE A 237 -15.52 10.54 10.62
CA ILE A 237 -16.68 11.36 10.25
C ILE A 237 -17.35 10.86 8.97
N SER A 238 -16.57 10.42 7.99
CA SER A 238 -17.07 10.01 6.68
C SER A 238 -16.39 8.74 6.16
N PRO A 239 -16.42 7.61 6.91
CA PRO A 239 -15.65 6.40 6.58
C PRO A 239 -15.96 5.82 5.19
N TYR A 240 -17.12 6.11 4.61
CA TYR A 240 -17.57 5.54 3.35
C TYR A 240 -17.47 6.51 2.16
N SER A 241 -16.95 7.73 2.35
CA SER A 241 -16.94 8.76 1.28
C SER A 241 -16.08 8.40 0.07
N LEU A 242 -15.12 7.48 0.24
CA LEU A 242 -14.22 6.99 -0.82
C LEU A 242 -14.59 5.59 -1.31
N MET A 243 -15.77 5.09 -0.96
CA MET A 243 -16.24 3.75 -1.31
C MET A 243 -17.46 3.81 -2.21
N ASP A 244 -17.59 2.85 -3.11
CA ASP A 244 -18.77 2.70 -3.95
C ASP A 244 -19.92 2.03 -3.18
N ALA A 245 -21.11 2.65 -3.24
CA ALA A 245 -22.30 2.16 -2.56
C ALA A 245 -22.74 0.77 -3.06
N GLU A 246 -22.47 0.43 -4.32
CA GLU A 246 -22.83 -0.88 -4.88
C GLU A 246 -22.06 -2.02 -4.21
N ASN A 247 -20.90 -1.75 -3.59
CA ASN A 247 -20.17 -2.77 -2.85
C ASN A 247 -20.78 -3.10 -1.48
N PHE A 248 -21.91 -2.47 -1.11
CA PHE A 248 -22.77 -2.85 0.01
C PHE A 248 -23.93 -3.76 -0.41
N ASN A 249 -24.03 -4.10 -1.69
CA ASN A 249 -24.91 -5.16 -2.21
C ASN A 249 -24.07 -6.41 -2.44
N ILE A 250 -24.57 -7.58 -2.02
CA ILE A 250 -23.89 -8.86 -2.26
C ILE A 250 -23.75 -9.11 -3.77
N ALA A 251 -22.65 -9.72 -4.19
CA ALA A 251 -22.44 -10.12 -5.58
C ALA A 251 -23.58 -11.04 -6.05
N ASN A 252 -24.07 -10.81 -7.27
CA ASN A 252 -25.10 -11.59 -7.96
C ASN A 252 -24.61 -11.97 -9.35
#